data_AF-A0ABD3PI55-F1
#
_entry.id   AF-A0ABD3PI55-F1
#
_cell.length_a   1.000
_cell.length_b   1.000
_cell.length_c   1.000
_cell.angle_alpha   90.00
_cell.angle_beta   90.00
_cell.angle_gamma   90.00
#
_symmetry.space_group_name_H-M   'P 1'
#
loop_
_entity.id
_entity.type
_entity.pdbx_description
1 polymer ?
#
loop_
_entity_poly.entity_id
_entity_poly.type
_entity_poly.pdbx_seq_one_letter_code
_entity_poly.pdbx_strand_id
1 'polypeptide(L)'
;MKRTNSASCILRPKNSLSQNDLQRLARDPPTATVLTVNKLPSYNADRLYIQSELQVHSTLHILHDMGEETTPSVILYVLWDSELTRPKMFADRLSDKVRECLLQSGVEVEMEELELAKCNPVSTFSPRRQLCDASADEVCLQSPSSLSFDEIESRHHEQSIKIYVVVDKVASLKDPDEDIGELPNFPDLSAPSYEDGLPQCRHGTNEDLSNQTSNDSKQDNEKVHSTAELEQQKRLTQHKKDIQLAESLARAVASSRFLRNRIDGISIGITSDSRAAPGLEACMDAVARSSKERRVTSITESQSSSMDANNNASLSRLRSRSPERSPISIVVCKPDDMDDTNGHTHHHHSCKLLQSRVTVEWNGKGDYNTFSDRAMQDWRRVWSTNVQNKSGEPKRRVPRLSRNEYEDDGTLDEPVSTIMVAVFVIGVAWYLWNCYSDHLYAMAFCDTEQQEK
;
A
#
# COMPACT_ATOMS: atom_id res chain seq x y z
N MET A 1 9.89 -6.38 25.58
CA MET A 1 9.55 -7.65 24.87
C MET A 1 8.49 -7.34 23.83
N LYS A 2 8.88 -7.32 22.53
CA LYS A 2 7.96 -7.17 21.40
C LYS A 2 7.53 -8.56 20.93
N ARG A 3 6.23 -8.83 20.86
CA ARG A 3 5.67 -9.96 20.11
C ARG A 3 4.86 -9.38 18.95
N THR A 4 5.38 -9.50 17.74
CA THR A 4 4.61 -9.38 16.50
C THR A 4 4.28 -10.79 16.05
N ASN A 5 3.04 -11.22 16.29
CA ASN A 5 2.53 -12.47 15.75
C ASN A 5 2.11 -12.24 14.30
N SER A 6 2.95 -12.71 13.40
CA SER A 6 2.66 -12.91 11.99
C SER A 6 1.56 -13.95 11.83
N ALA A 7 0.50 -13.62 11.09
CA ALA A 7 -0.41 -14.62 10.55
C ALA A 7 0.29 -15.31 9.37
N SER A 8 0.97 -16.42 9.64
CA SER A 8 1.37 -17.35 8.58
C SER A 8 0.23 -18.35 8.37
N CYS A 9 -0.53 -18.18 7.28
CA CYS A 9 -1.34 -19.28 6.76
C CYS A 9 -0.39 -20.24 6.02
N ILE A 10 0.25 -21.13 6.76
CA ILE A 10 0.89 -22.31 6.17
C ILE A 10 -0.24 -23.18 5.61
N LEU A 11 -0.53 -23.00 4.32
CA LEU A 11 -1.36 -23.92 3.56
C LEU A 11 -0.61 -25.26 3.54
N ARG A 12 -1.03 -26.20 4.40
CA ARG A 12 -0.58 -27.59 4.30
C ARG A 12 -0.85 -28.09 2.88
N PRO A 13 0.14 -28.66 2.17
CA PRO A 13 -0.13 -29.36 0.94
C PRO A 13 -1.06 -30.53 1.28
N LYS A 14 -2.32 -30.44 0.84
CA LYS A 14 -3.21 -31.60 0.87
C LYS A 14 -2.66 -32.58 -0.15
N ASN A 15 -2.08 -33.67 0.33
CA ASN A 15 -1.74 -34.81 -0.50
C ASN A 15 -2.97 -35.20 -1.35
N SER A 16 -2.77 -35.17 -2.66
CA SER A 16 -3.72 -35.43 -3.75
C SER A 16 -4.98 -34.54 -3.77
N LEU A 17 -4.88 -33.37 -4.40
CA LEU A 17 -6.03 -32.78 -5.09
C LEU A 17 -6.44 -33.76 -6.21
N SER A 18 -7.73 -34.08 -6.31
CA SER A 18 -8.21 -34.93 -7.39
C SER A 18 -8.06 -34.20 -8.75
N GLN A 19 -7.97 -34.95 -9.85
CA GLN A 19 -7.90 -34.35 -11.19
C GLN A 19 -9.11 -33.45 -11.50
N ASN A 20 -10.28 -33.74 -10.90
CA ASN A 20 -11.46 -32.89 -10.96
C ASN A 20 -11.31 -31.60 -10.15
N ASP A 21 -10.64 -31.65 -8.99
CA ASP A 21 -10.32 -30.44 -8.22
C ASP A 21 -9.30 -29.58 -8.97
N LEU A 22 -8.30 -30.18 -9.62
CA LEU A 22 -7.35 -29.46 -10.46
C LEU A 22 -8.03 -28.85 -11.69
N GLN A 23 -8.96 -29.56 -12.35
CA GLN A 23 -9.73 -29.00 -13.46
C GLN A 23 -10.71 -27.91 -13.01
N ARG A 24 -11.29 -28.01 -11.81
CA ARG A 24 -12.11 -26.94 -11.22
C ARG A 24 -11.28 -25.73 -10.83
N LEU A 25 -10.14 -25.93 -10.18
CA LEU A 25 -9.16 -24.89 -9.86
C LEU A 25 -8.49 -24.29 -11.10
N ALA A 26 -8.47 -25.02 -12.22
CA ALA A 26 -8.03 -24.52 -13.52
C ALA A 26 -9.13 -23.79 -14.30
N ARG A 27 -10.41 -24.10 -14.03
CA ARG A 27 -11.57 -23.40 -14.63
C ARG A 27 -11.91 -22.12 -13.90
N ASP A 28 -11.83 -22.13 -12.57
CA ASP A 28 -12.04 -20.96 -11.73
C ASP A 28 -10.67 -20.42 -11.32
N PRO A 29 -10.24 -19.25 -11.82
CA PRO A 29 -8.93 -18.70 -11.48
C PRO A 29 -8.81 -18.64 -9.95
N PRO A 30 -7.70 -19.13 -9.36
CA PRO A 30 -7.55 -19.19 -7.92
C PRO A 30 -7.72 -17.80 -7.34
N THR A 31 -8.86 -17.60 -6.67
CA THR A 31 -9.32 -16.30 -6.23
C THR A 31 -8.75 -15.93 -4.86
N ALA A 32 -7.47 -16.23 -4.64
CA ALA A 32 -6.76 -15.77 -3.46
C ALA A 32 -6.79 -14.24 -3.44
N THR A 33 -7.29 -13.69 -2.33
CA THR A 33 -7.29 -12.27 -2.05
C THR A 33 -6.40 -12.08 -0.84
N VAL A 34 -5.29 -11.36 -1.01
CA VAL A 34 -4.37 -11.07 0.08
C VAL A 34 -4.63 -9.63 0.50
N LEU A 35 -4.91 -9.46 1.79
CA LEU A 35 -5.10 -8.16 2.41
C LEU A 35 -3.92 -7.91 3.35
N THR A 36 -3.25 -6.78 3.15
CA THR A 36 -2.13 -6.34 3.97
C THR A 36 -2.41 -4.95 4.53
N VAL A 37 -2.06 -4.75 5.80
CA VAL A 37 -2.18 -3.46 6.48
C VAL A 37 -0.79 -3.02 6.90
N ASN A 38 -0.30 -1.97 6.25
CA ASN A 38 1.03 -1.43 6.50
C ASN A 38 0.90 -0.16 7.34
N LYS A 39 1.51 -0.16 8.52
CA LYS A 39 1.67 1.06 9.31
C LYS A 39 2.84 1.85 8.75
N LEU A 40 2.58 3.07 8.30
CA LEU A 40 3.60 3.91 7.70
C LEU A 40 4.38 4.70 8.76
N PRO A 41 5.58 5.19 8.43
CA PRO A 41 6.35 6.07 9.29
C PRO A 41 5.55 7.31 9.69
N SER A 42 5.97 7.95 10.78
CA SER A 42 5.31 9.17 11.29
C SER A 42 5.73 10.45 10.57
N TYR A 43 6.52 10.36 9.50
CA TYR A 43 6.87 11.53 8.69
C TYR A 43 5.85 11.68 7.55
N ASN A 44 5.60 12.92 7.16
CA ASN A 44 4.71 13.20 6.06
C ASN A 44 5.52 13.55 4.81
N ALA A 45 5.25 12.87 3.70
CA ALA A 45 5.57 13.39 2.39
C ALA A 45 4.46 14.36 1.98
N ASP A 46 4.80 15.64 1.89
CA ASP A 46 3.85 16.71 1.60
C ASP A 46 3.12 16.44 0.27
N ARG A 47 1.78 16.45 0.29
CA ARG A 47 0.94 16.16 -0.88
C ARG A 47 1.31 17.03 -2.08
N LEU A 48 1.54 18.33 -1.85
CA LEU A 48 1.94 19.27 -2.89
C LEU A 48 3.30 18.91 -3.52
N TYR A 49 4.25 18.47 -2.69
CA TYR A 49 5.53 17.99 -3.18
C TYR A 49 5.35 16.74 -4.06
N ILE A 50 4.58 15.76 -3.58
CA ILE A 50 4.33 14.54 -4.35
C ILE A 50 3.63 14.87 -5.69
N GLN A 51 2.63 15.75 -5.68
CA GLN A 51 1.93 16.17 -6.90
C GLN A 51 2.89 16.81 -7.91
N SER A 52 3.78 17.70 -7.45
CA SER A 52 4.78 18.33 -8.30
C SER A 52 5.74 17.30 -8.94
N GLU A 53 6.19 16.32 -8.17
CA GLU A 53 7.06 15.25 -8.65
C GLU A 53 6.34 14.32 -9.64
N LEU A 54 5.07 14.01 -9.37
CA LEU A 54 4.25 13.19 -10.27
C LEU A 54 4.02 13.86 -11.62
N GLN A 55 3.83 15.18 -11.65
CA GLN A 55 3.70 15.94 -12.90
C GLN A 55 5.00 15.92 -13.73
N VAL A 56 6.16 15.87 -13.07
CA VAL A 56 7.46 15.79 -13.73
C VAL A 56 7.74 14.38 -14.27
N HIS A 57 7.44 13.35 -13.47
CA HIS A 57 7.89 11.99 -13.73
C HIS A 57 6.86 11.05 -14.37
N SER A 58 5.58 11.41 -14.32
CA SER A 58 4.48 10.62 -14.91
C SER A 58 3.65 11.46 -15.88
N THR A 59 2.69 10.83 -16.54
CA THR A 59 1.66 11.58 -17.27
C THR A 59 0.39 11.58 -16.44
N LEU A 60 0.00 12.77 -16.01
CA LEU A 60 -1.20 12.99 -15.22
C LEU A 60 -2.36 13.32 -16.18
N HIS A 61 -3.44 12.55 -16.11
CA HIS A 61 -4.65 12.78 -16.87
C HIS A 61 -5.83 13.01 -15.92
N ILE A 62 -6.78 13.83 -16.35
CA ILE A 62 -8.09 13.91 -15.74
C ILE A 62 -8.98 12.90 -16.46
N LEU A 63 -9.79 12.14 -15.73
CA LEU A 63 -10.57 11.03 -16.27
C LEU A 63 -11.45 11.43 -17.47
N HIS A 64 -12.02 12.64 -17.45
CA HIS A 64 -12.85 13.16 -18.55
C HIS A 64 -12.05 13.71 -19.75
N ASP A 65 -10.74 13.87 -19.62
CA ASP A 65 -9.84 14.44 -20.62
C ASP A 65 -8.70 13.46 -20.98
N MET A 66 -9.01 12.17 -20.89
CA MET A 66 -8.11 11.11 -21.31
C MET A 66 -8.11 11.03 -22.84
N GLY A 67 -7.15 11.70 -23.49
CA GLY A 67 -6.89 11.53 -24.90
C GLY A 67 -6.34 10.13 -25.24
N GLU A 68 -6.12 9.85 -26.53
CA GLU A 68 -5.58 8.57 -27.04
C GLU A 68 -4.17 8.22 -26.53
N GLU A 69 -3.52 9.13 -25.80
CA GLU A 69 -2.12 9.03 -25.38
C GLU A 69 -1.89 8.16 -24.14
N THR A 70 -2.91 7.59 -23.51
CA THR A 70 -2.75 6.84 -22.25
C THR A 70 -1.81 5.63 -22.39
N THR A 71 -0.99 5.41 -21.36
CA THR A 71 -0.12 4.23 -21.29
C THR A 71 -0.93 2.96 -21.05
N PRO A 72 -0.40 1.79 -21.45
CA PRO A 72 -1.01 0.51 -21.11
C PRO A 72 -1.15 0.26 -19.60
N SER A 73 -0.33 0.89 -18.77
CA SER A 73 -0.41 0.81 -17.31
C SER A 73 -0.92 2.12 -16.73
N VAL A 74 -2.02 2.05 -16.00
CA VAL A 74 -2.73 3.19 -15.41
C VAL A 74 -2.88 3.01 -13.91
N ILE A 75 -2.58 4.04 -13.13
CA ILE A 75 -3.03 4.15 -11.75
C ILE A 75 -4.24 5.08 -11.72
N LEU A 76 -5.41 4.56 -11.33
CA LEU A 76 -6.61 5.35 -11.10
C LEU A 76 -6.61 5.85 -9.66
N TYR A 77 -6.35 7.14 -9.48
CA TYR A 77 -6.39 7.83 -8.19
C TYR A 77 -7.80 8.33 -7.89
N VAL A 78 -8.30 7.99 -6.70
CA VAL A 78 -9.64 8.35 -6.24
C VAL A 78 -9.57 8.93 -4.84
N LEU A 79 -10.15 10.10 -4.63
CA LEU A 79 -10.32 10.62 -3.28
C LEU A 79 -11.50 9.92 -2.59
N TRP A 80 -11.29 9.44 -1.38
CA TRP A 80 -12.36 8.83 -0.59
C TRP A 80 -13.31 9.91 -0.09
N ASP A 81 -14.48 9.94 -0.70
CA ASP A 81 -15.63 10.73 -0.26
C ASP A 81 -16.25 10.17 1.05
N SER A 82 -16.31 11.00 2.10
CA SER A 82 -16.89 10.63 3.39
C SER A 82 -18.36 10.18 3.32
N GLU A 83 -19.08 10.54 2.26
CA GLU A 83 -20.45 10.05 2.03
C GLU A 83 -20.48 8.54 1.68
N LEU A 84 -19.35 7.98 1.23
CA LEU A 84 -19.19 6.58 0.87
C LEU A 84 -18.71 5.73 2.04
N THR A 85 -19.53 5.69 3.09
CA THR A 85 -19.32 4.78 4.23
C THR A 85 -19.76 3.35 3.95
N ARG A 86 -20.63 3.13 2.95
CA ARG A 86 -21.17 1.80 2.62
C ARG A 86 -20.26 1.07 1.62
N PRO A 87 -19.67 -0.07 1.98
CA PRO A 87 -18.72 -0.78 1.12
C PRO A 87 -19.28 -1.14 -0.27
N LYS A 88 -20.56 -1.53 -0.36
CA LYS A 88 -21.19 -1.84 -1.65
C LYS A 88 -21.29 -0.60 -2.56
N MET A 89 -21.76 0.52 -2.03
CA MET A 89 -21.88 1.77 -2.78
C MET A 89 -20.52 2.27 -3.28
N PHE A 90 -19.48 2.10 -2.46
CA PHE A 90 -18.11 2.40 -2.83
C PHE A 90 -17.64 1.55 -4.02
N ALA A 91 -17.84 0.23 -3.96
CA ALA A 91 -17.50 -0.67 -5.07
C ALA A 91 -18.31 -0.36 -6.34
N ASP A 92 -19.60 -0.03 -6.22
CA ASP A 92 -20.45 0.33 -7.37
C ASP A 92 -19.94 1.62 -8.04
N ARG A 93 -19.67 2.68 -7.27
CA ARG A 93 -19.11 3.93 -7.81
C ARG A 93 -17.72 3.74 -8.40
N LEU A 94 -16.86 2.95 -7.76
CA LEU A 94 -15.55 2.63 -8.31
C LEU A 94 -15.67 1.86 -9.64
N SER A 95 -16.66 0.97 -9.75
CA SER A 95 -16.93 0.24 -10.99
C SER A 95 -17.31 1.19 -12.13
N ASP A 96 -18.12 2.22 -11.85
CA ASP A 96 -18.46 3.25 -12.83
C ASP A 96 -17.22 4.03 -13.28
N LYS A 97 -16.31 4.37 -12.35
CA LYS A 97 -15.05 5.07 -12.65
C LYS A 97 -14.03 4.23 -13.42
N VAL A 98 -13.91 2.95 -13.09
CA VAL A 98 -13.07 2.01 -13.86
C VAL A 98 -13.63 1.83 -15.27
N ARG A 99 -14.96 1.70 -15.42
CA ARG A 99 -15.60 1.64 -16.73
C ARG A 99 -15.33 2.89 -17.55
N GLU A 100 -15.50 4.07 -16.97
CA GLU A 100 -15.20 5.34 -17.61
C GLU A 100 -13.74 5.41 -18.08
N CYS A 101 -12.80 4.98 -17.24
CA CYS A 101 -11.37 4.91 -17.58
C CYS A 101 -11.10 3.98 -18.77
N LEU A 102 -11.78 2.84 -18.83
CA LEU A 102 -11.66 1.88 -19.94
C LEU A 102 -12.21 2.45 -21.24
N LEU A 103 -13.42 3.05 -21.20
CA LEU A 103 -14.06 3.65 -22.36
C LEU A 103 -13.20 4.76 -22.98
N GLN A 104 -12.66 5.65 -22.15
CA GLN A 104 -11.78 6.74 -22.60
C GLN A 104 -10.50 6.24 -23.23
N SER A 105 -10.07 5.03 -22.87
CA SER A 105 -8.87 4.44 -23.45
C SER A 105 -9.16 3.60 -24.70
N GLY A 106 -10.39 3.61 -25.20
CA GLY A 106 -10.83 2.87 -26.39
C GLY A 106 -11.18 1.40 -26.12
N VAL A 107 -11.32 0.99 -24.86
CA VAL A 107 -11.77 -0.36 -24.51
C VAL A 107 -13.28 -0.34 -24.36
N GLU A 108 -13.98 -1.00 -25.29
CA GLU A 108 -15.43 -1.17 -25.21
C GLU A 108 -15.80 -2.05 -24.02
N VAL A 109 -16.67 -1.52 -23.15
CA VAL A 109 -17.21 -2.23 -21.98
C VAL A 109 -18.73 -2.19 -22.08
N GLU A 110 -19.32 -3.35 -22.35
CA GLU A 110 -20.77 -3.52 -22.43
C GLU A 110 -21.42 -3.12 -21.10
N MET A 111 -22.48 -2.30 -21.18
CA MET A 111 -23.22 -1.86 -20.00
C MET A 111 -23.82 -3.05 -19.23
N GLU A 112 -24.24 -4.08 -19.96
CA GLU A 112 -24.83 -5.30 -19.44
C GLU A 112 -23.88 -6.08 -18.53
N GLU A 113 -22.57 -6.12 -18.85
CA GLU A 113 -21.57 -6.77 -17.99
C GLU A 113 -21.51 -6.12 -16.61
N LEU A 114 -21.55 -4.77 -16.58
CA LEU A 114 -21.51 -4.00 -15.34
C LEU A 114 -22.81 -4.16 -14.54
N GLU A 115 -23.98 -4.09 -15.19
CA GLU A 115 -25.27 -4.27 -14.53
C GLU A 115 -25.43 -5.68 -13.97
N LEU A 116 -25.03 -6.70 -14.73
CA LEU A 116 -25.03 -8.09 -14.30
C LEU A 116 -24.13 -8.30 -13.07
N ALA A 117 -22.95 -7.66 -13.06
CA ALA A 117 -22.04 -7.71 -11.92
C ALA A 117 -22.60 -7.01 -10.67
N LYS A 118 -23.36 -5.91 -10.83
CA LYS A 118 -24.04 -5.21 -9.71
C LYS A 118 -25.16 -6.06 -9.11
N CYS A 119 -25.89 -6.81 -9.95
CA CYS A 119 -26.98 -7.69 -9.52
C CYS A 119 -26.50 -8.99 -8.86
N ASN A 120 -25.33 -9.50 -9.27
CA ASN A 120 -24.79 -10.79 -8.79
C ASN A 120 -23.42 -10.61 -8.10
N PRO A 121 -23.35 -9.94 -6.94
CA PRO A 121 -22.11 -9.93 -6.16
C PRO A 121 -21.78 -11.37 -5.74
N VAL A 122 -20.52 -11.76 -5.83
CA VAL A 122 -20.07 -13.08 -5.37
C VAL A 122 -20.31 -13.13 -3.86
N SER A 123 -21.43 -13.73 -3.43
CA SER A 123 -21.95 -13.58 -2.07
C SER A 123 -21.17 -14.36 -1.01
N THR A 124 -20.16 -15.12 -1.40
CA THR A 124 -19.42 -15.99 -0.50
C THR A 124 -17.93 -15.98 -0.78
N PHE A 125 -17.21 -15.21 0.04
CA PHE A 125 -15.77 -15.35 0.30
C PHE A 125 -15.43 -16.65 1.06
N SER A 126 -16.25 -17.69 0.90
CA SER A 126 -16.04 -18.96 1.59
C SER A 126 -15.39 -19.94 0.60
N PRO A 127 -14.11 -20.32 0.77
CA PRO A 127 -13.43 -21.30 -0.08
C PRO A 127 -13.97 -22.73 0.11
N ARG A 128 -15.17 -22.90 0.66
CA ARG A 128 -15.62 -24.16 1.23
C ARG A 128 -17.03 -24.51 0.76
N ARG A 129 -17.04 -25.36 -0.28
CA ARG A 129 -18.10 -26.30 -0.64
C ARG A 129 -19.45 -25.66 -0.96
N GLN A 130 -19.59 -25.08 -2.15
CA GLN A 130 -20.85 -25.26 -2.85
C GLN A 130 -20.81 -26.63 -3.53
N LEU A 131 -21.38 -27.60 -2.81
CA LEU A 131 -21.72 -28.91 -3.32
C LEU A 131 -22.76 -28.72 -4.41
N CYS A 132 -22.56 -29.40 -5.53
CA CYS A 132 -23.46 -29.43 -6.67
C CYS A 132 -24.85 -29.92 -6.26
N ASP A 133 -25.85 -29.07 -6.44
CA ASP A 133 -27.22 -29.47 -6.78
C ASP A 133 -27.66 -28.58 -7.95
N ALA A 134 -27.14 -28.89 -9.13
CA ALA A 134 -27.72 -28.44 -10.38
C ALA A 134 -27.92 -29.68 -11.23
N SER A 135 -29.19 -30.06 -11.34
CA SER A 135 -29.72 -31.14 -12.14
C SER A 135 -29.14 -31.13 -13.54
N ALA A 136 -28.59 -32.27 -13.93
CA ALA A 136 -28.28 -32.61 -15.30
C ALA A 136 -29.58 -32.59 -16.10
N ASP A 137 -29.72 -31.59 -16.97
CA ASP A 137 -30.44 -31.66 -18.24
C ASP A 137 -30.35 -30.28 -18.91
N GLU A 138 -29.36 -30.07 -19.77
CA GLU A 138 -29.56 -29.27 -20.99
C GLU A 138 -28.38 -29.36 -21.97
N VAL A 139 -28.66 -30.07 -23.07
CA VAL A 139 -28.34 -29.73 -24.46
C VAL A 139 -26.87 -29.41 -24.80
N CYS A 140 -26.22 -30.46 -25.30
CA CYS A 140 -25.02 -30.43 -26.11
C CYS A 140 -25.28 -29.68 -27.44
N LEU A 141 -24.81 -28.44 -27.56
CA LEU A 141 -24.70 -27.71 -28.83
C LEU A 141 -23.24 -27.35 -29.11
N GLN A 142 -22.70 -28.07 -30.09
CA GLN A 142 -21.63 -27.74 -31.04
C GLN A 142 -20.47 -26.88 -30.51
N SER A 143 -19.39 -27.58 -30.19
CA SER A 143 -18.05 -27.07 -29.93
C SER A 143 -17.50 -26.28 -31.13
N PRO A 144 -17.26 -24.97 -31.01
CA PRO A 144 -16.41 -24.26 -31.95
C PRO A 144 -14.95 -24.72 -31.75
N SER A 145 -14.23 -24.74 -32.86
CA SER A 145 -12.84 -25.15 -33.07
C SER A 145 -11.91 -24.85 -31.90
N SER A 146 -11.11 -25.84 -31.52
CA SER A 146 -10.08 -25.78 -30.47
C SER A 146 -8.96 -24.79 -30.80
N LEU A 147 -9.19 -23.50 -30.54
CA LEU A 147 -8.10 -22.58 -30.25
C LEU A 147 -7.51 -23.01 -28.91
N SER A 148 -6.19 -23.12 -28.83
CA SER A 148 -5.54 -23.43 -27.56
C SER A 148 -5.85 -22.32 -26.55
N PHE A 149 -5.99 -22.67 -25.28
CA PHE A 149 -6.19 -21.70 -24.20
C PHE A 149 -5.11 -20.60 -24.23
N ASP A 150 -3.88 -20.97 -24.60
CA ASP A 150 -2.75 -20.05 -24.79
C ASP A 150 -2.96 -19.04 -25.95
N GLU A 151 -3.66 -19.41 -27.03
CA GLU A 151 -4.00 -18.48 -28.12
C GLU A 151 -5.11 -17.50 -27.75
N ILE A 152 -6.06 -17.92 -26.91
CA ILE A 152 -7.14 -17.04 -26.42
C ILE A 152 -6.57 -16.05 -25.38
N GLU A 153 -5.73 -16.52 -24.46
CA GLU A 153 -5.12 -15.67 -23.43
C GLU A 153 -4.11 -14.67 -24.02
N SER A 154 -3.36 -15.07 -25.05
CA SER A 154 -2.43 -14.17 -25.76
C SER A 154 -3.14 -13.07 -26.57
N ARG A 155 -4.26 -13.37 -27.24
CA ARG A 155 -5.04 -12.34 -27.97
C ARG A 155 -5.74 -11.34 -27.04
N HIS A 156 -6.22 -11.77 -25.87
CA HIS A 156 -6.80 -10.85 -24.89
C HIS A 156 -5.74 -10.02 -24.14
N HIS A 157 -4.49 -10.47 -24.11
CA HIS A 157 -3.38 -9.73 -23.48
C HIS A 157 -2.85 -8.57 -24.31
N GLU A 158 -3.03 -8.55 -25.63
CA GLU A 158 -2.37 -7.56 -26.50
C GLU A 158 -2.96 -6.14 -26.43
N GLN A 159 -4.15 -5.95 -25.85
CA GLN A 159 -4.82 -4.64 -25.80
C GLN A 159 -5.45 -4.26 -24.46
N SER A 160 -5.29 -5.07 -23.40
CA SER A 160 -5.91 -4.73 -22.12
C SER A 160 -5.05 -3.74 -21.33
N ILE A 161 -5.66 -2.61 -21.00
CA ILE A 161 -5.08 -1.64 -20.08
C ILE A 161 -5.08 -2.24 -18.68
N LYS A 162 -3.93 -2.15 -18.02
CA LYS A 162 -3.70 -2.64 -16.67
C LYS A 162 -3.99 -1.49 -15.72
N ILE A 163 -5.07 -1.60 -14.96
CA ILE A 163 -5.49 -0.55 -14.02
C ILE A 163 -5.15 -1.00 -12.60
N TYR A 164 -4.44 -0.15 -11.86
CA TYR A 164 -4.27 -0.27 -10.41
C TYR A 164 -5.00 0.87 -9.72
N VAL A 165 -5.77 0.61 -8.68
CA VAL A 165 -6.56 1.65 -8.01
C VAL A 165 -5.82 2.13 -6.76
N VAL A 166 -5.72 3.44 -6.60
CA VAL A 166 -5.23 4.06 -5.38
C VAL A 166 -6.30 4.99 -4.83
N VAL A 167 -6.56 4.87 -3.53
CA VAL A 167 -7.58 5.63 -2.84
C VAL A 167 -6.97 6.31 -1.64
N ASP A 168 -7.30 7.57 -1.40
CA ASP A 168 -6.85 8.30 -0.21
C ASP A 168 -8.03 8.81 0.60
N LYS A 169 -8.02 8.53 1.91
CA LYS A 169 -8.90 9.17 2.88
C LYS A 169 -8.29 10.48 3.34
N VAL A 170 -8.90 11.60 2.94
CA VAL A 170 -8.60 12.89 3.56
C VAL A 170 -9.30 12.95 4.90
N ALA A 171 -8.56 13.31 5.95
CA ALA A 171 -9.14 13.57 7.26
C ALA A 171 -10.23 14.65 7.10
N SER A 172 -11.48 14.29 7.36
CA SER A 172 -12.55 15.28 7.35
C SER A 172 -12.32 16.23 8.52
N LEU A 173 -12.19 17.53 8.21
CA LEU A 173 -12.06 18.61 9.19
C LEU A 173 -13.38 18.89 9.94
N LYS A 174 -14.44 18.09 9.75
CA LYS A 174 -15.70 18.28 10.45
C LYS A 174 -15.46 18.23 11.95
N ASP A 175 -15.98 19.25 12.64
CA ASP A 175 -15.75 19.47 14.06
C ASP A 175 -16.08 18.19 14.86
N PRO A 176 -15.20 17.79 15.79
CA PRO A 176 -15.36 16.56 16.57
C PRO A 176 -16.62 16.54 17.45
N ASP A 177 -17.33 17.66 17.54
CA ASP A 177 -18.54 17.84 18.33
C ASP A 177 -19.84 17.72 17.52
N GLU A 178 -19.78 17.64 16.18
CA GLU A 178 -20.94 17.20 15.41
C GLU A 178 -21.08 15.69 15.57
N ASP A 179 -22.02 15.29 16.44
CA ASP A 179 -22.42 13.93 16.77
C ASP A 179 -22.51 13.07 15.50
N ILE A 180 -21.41 12.39 15.17
CA ILE A 180 -21.30 11.48 14.03
C ILE A 180 -22.23 10.32 14.39
N GLY A 181 -23.47 10.41 13.91
CA GLY A 181 -24.52 9.42 14.14
C GLY A 181 -23.92 8.02 14.05
N GLU A 182 -24.16 7.23 15.09
CA GLU A 182 -23.54 5.92 15.32
C GLU A 182 -23.27 5.20 13.99
N LEU A 183 -21.98 5.07 13.64
CA LEU A 183 -21.55 4.20 12.55
C LEU A 183 -22.31 2.88 12.70
N PRO A 184 -22.92 2.34 11.63
CA PRO A 184 -23.66 1.09 11.72
C PRO A 184 -22.75 0.06 12.39
N ASN A 185 -23.22 -0.52 13.49
CA ASN A 185 -22.48 -1.55 14.23
C ASN A 185 -22.14 -2.66 13.24
N PHE A 186 -20.94 -2.63 12.70
CA PHE A 186 -20.42 -3.73 11.91
C PHE A 186 -20.26 -4.89 12.89
N PRO A 187 -20.70 -6.11 12.53
CA PRO A 187 -20.49 -7.27 13.38
C PRO A 187 -19.00 -7.37 13.65
N ASP A 188 -18.63 -7.32 14.93
CA ASP A 188 -17.23 -7.37 15.35
C ASP A 188 -16.64 -8.69 14.88
N LEU A 189 -15.83 -8.64 13.81
CA LEU A 189 -15.19 -9.82 13.23
C LEU A 189 -13.98 -10.27 14.06
N SER A 190 -13.76 -9.70 15.25
CA SER A 190 -12.89 -10.31 16.24
C SER A 190 -13.45 -11.68 16.61
N ALA A 191 -12.87 -12.73 16.04
CA ALA A 191 -13.06 -14.09 16.49
C ALA A 191 -12.96 -14.12 18.02
N PRO A 192 -13.84 -14.85 18.74
CA PRO A 192 -13.84 -14.86 20.19
C PRO A 192 -12.47 -15.33 20.68
N SER A 193 -11.67 -14.41 21.20
CA SER A 193 -10.54 -14.77 22.03
C SER A 193 -11.13 -15.42 23.27
N TYR A 194 -10.90 -16.73 23.42
CA TYR A 194 -11.09 -17.45 24.66
C TYR A 194 -10.20 -16.81 25.74
N GLU A 195 -10.70 -15.76 26.39
CA GLU A 195 -10.14 -15.26 27.63
C GLU A 195 -10.74 -16.11 28.75
N ASP A 196 -9.88 -16.94 29.34
CA ASP A 196 -10.14 -17.72 30.54
C ASP A 196 -10.75 -16.84 31.63
N GLY A 197 -11.90 -17.27 32.14
CA GLY A 197 -12.61 -16.59 33.20
C GLY A 197 -11.81 -16.58 34.51
N LEU A 198 -11.56 -15.39 35.03
CA LEU A 198 -11.27 -15.16 36.44
C LEU A 198 -12.38 -14.30 37.06
N PRO A 199 -12.92 -14.69 38.23
CA PRO A 199 -14.01 -13.99 38.87
C PRO A 199 -13.53 -12.71 39.56
N GLN A 200 -14.11 -11.56 39.20
CA GLN A 200 -13.94 -10.32 39.95
C GLN A 200 -14.76 -10.34 41.24
N CYS A 201 -14.07 -10.24 42.36
CA CYS A 201 -14.65 -10.03 43.68
C CYS A 201 -15.27 -8.62 43.79
N ARG A 202 -16.54 -8.59 44.22
CA ARG A 202 -17.24 -7.41 44.73
C ARG A 202 -16.64 -6.93 46.04
N HIS A 203 -16.38 -5.64 46.17
CA HIS A 203 -16.37 -4.94 47.46
C HIS A 203 -17.12 -3.61 47.34
N GLY A 204 -18.23 -3.50 48.10
CA GLY A 204 -18.75 -2.22 48.60
C GLY A 204 -17.83 -1.73 49.73
N THR A 205 -17.98 -0.59 50.38
CA THR A 205 -19.01 0.47 50.47
C THR A 205 -18.34 1.55 51.32
N ASN A 206 -18.66 2.82 51.02
CA ASN A 206 -18.69 4.02 51.88
C ASN A 206 -17.70 4.16 53.06
N GLU A 207 -16.99 5.29 53.12
CA GLU A 207 -17.07 6.18 54.30
C GLU A 207 -16.60 7.60 53.97
N ASP A 208 -17.43 8.56 54.42
CA ASP A 208 -17.18 9.98 54.50
C ASP A 208 -15.99 10.28 55.43
N LEU A 209 -15.17 11.29 55.12
CA LEU A 209 -14.73 12.30 56.10
C LEU A 209 -13.91 13.41 55.43
N SER A 210 -14.42 14.61 55.63
CA SER A 210 -13.85 15.93 55.37
C SER A 210 -12.46 16.13 55.97
N ASN A 211 -11.56 16.79 55.24
CA ASN A 211 -10.77 17.87 55.80
C ASN A 211 -10.29 18.84 54.70
N GLN A 212 -10.79 20.07 54.80
CA GLN A 212 -10.33 21.25 54.08
C GLN A 212 -8.93 21.62 54.55
N THR A 213 -7.97 21.63 53.62
CA THR A 213 -6.78 22.49 53.73
C THR A 213 -6.52 23.15 52.38
N SER A 214 -6.71 24.46 52.40
CA SER A 214 -6.40 25.44 51.36
C SER A 214 -4.94 25.34 50.91
N ASN A 215 -4.73 24.91 49.65
CA ASN A 215 -3.50 25.05 48.88
C ASN A 215 -3.88 25.35 47.42
N ASP A 216 -4.44 26.55 47.23
CA ASP A 216 -4.97 27.08 45.97
C ASP A 216 -3.83 27.71 45.15
N SER A 217 -3.12 26.90 44.34
CA SER A 217 -2.37 27.35 43.13
C SER A 217 -1.62 26.23 42.38
N LYS A 218 -1.80 24.94 42.72
CA LYS A 218 -1.07 23.82 42.08
C LYS A 218 -1.92 22.77 41.35
N GLN A 219 -3.26 22.88 41.37
CA GLN A 219 -4.15 21.88 40.76
C GLN A 219 -4.45 22.07 39.27
N ASP A 220 -4.09 23.21 38.66
CA ASP A 220 -4.45 23.46 37.27
C ASP A 220 -3.57 22.73 36.24
N ASN A 221 -2.34 22.33 36.61
CA ASN A 221 -1.43 21.64 35.69
C ASN A 221 -1.72 20.14 35.50
N GLU A 222 -2.36 19.48 36.47
CA GLU A 222 -2.65 18.04 36.38
C GLU A 222 -3.87 17.77 35.47
N LYS A 223 -4.79 18.74 35.36
CA LYS A 223 -5.97 18.62 34.49
C LYS A 223 -5.61 18.73 33.00
N VAL A 224 -4.58 19.49 32.64
CA VAL A 224 -4.16 19.67 31.22
C VAL A 224 -3.57 18.39 30.63
N HIS A 225 -2.74 17.65 31.38
CA HIS A 225 -2.15 16.40 30.88
C HIS A 225 -3.18 15.30 30.59
N SER A 226 -4.24 15.19 31.40
CA SER A 226 -5.29 14.20 31.16
C SER A 226 -6.10 14.45 29.89
N THR A 227 -6.26 15.71 29.47
CA THR A 227 -7.01 16.05 28.24
C THR A 227 -6.26 15.65 26.97
N ALA A 228 -4.95 15.90 26.90
CA ALA A 228 -4.12 15.57 25.74
C ALA A 228 -4.01 14.05 25.51
N GLU A 229 -3.89 13.26 26.58
CA GLU A 229 -3.85 11.80 26.49
C GLU A 229 -5.19 11.23 26.04
N LEU A 230 -6.30 11.75 26.57
CA LEU A 230 -7.65 11.35 26.15
C LEU A 230 -7.88 11.65 24.66
N GLU A 231 -7.47 12.82 24.19
CA GLU A 231 -7.57 13.19 22.78
C GLU A 231 -6.71 12.27 21.89
N GLN A 232 -5.48 11.97 22.30
CA GLN A 232 -4.62 11.03 21.58
C GLN A 232 -5.27 9.63 21.50
N GLN A 233 -5.89 9.16 22.59
CA GLN A 233 -6.57 7.87 22.63
C GLN A 233 -7.82 7.86 21.72
N LYS A 234 -8.58 8.96 21.67
CA LYS A 234 -9.70 9.13 20.74
C LYS A 234 -9.23 9.07 19.28
N ARG A 235 -8.15 9.77 18.93
CA ARG A 235 -7.55 9.75 17.58
C ARG A 235 -7.08 8.35 17.19
N LEU A 236 -6.42 7.62 18.09
CA LEU A 236 -6.00 6.23 17.85
C LEU A 236 -7.19 5.29 17.62
N THR A 237 -8.25 5.45 18.42
CA THR A 237 -9.49 4.67 18.28
C THR A 237 -10.18 4.96 16.95
N GLN A 238 -10.27 6.23 16.56
CA GLN A 238 -10.85 6.64 15.29
C GLN A 238 -10.04 6.11 14.10
N HIS A 239 -8.71 6.25 14.15
CA HIS A 239 -7.83 5.72 13.11
C HIS A 239 -7.96 4.20 12.96
N LYS A 240 -8.15 3.46 14.06
CA LYS A 240 -8.43 2.01 14.02
C LYS A 240 -9.76 1.70 13.33
N LYS A 241 -10.83 2.46 13.62
CA LYS A 241 -12.13 2.33 12.92
C LYS A 241 -11.98 2.60 11.42
N ASP A 242 -11.20 3.60 11.06
CA ASP A 242 -10.93 3.95 9.67
C ASP A 242 -10.20 2.84 8.92
N ILE A 243 -9.21 2.19 9.56
CA ILE A 243 -8.56 0.98 9.01
C ILE A 243 -9.58 -0.13 8.76
N GLN A 244 -10.42 -0.45 9.74
CA GLN A 244 -11.45 -1.50 9.59
C GLN A 244 -12.44 -1.18 8.47
N LEU A 245 -12.81 0.09 8.33
CA LEU A 245 -13.66 0.55 7.24
C LEU A 245 -12.95 0.39 5.88
N ALA A 246 -11.70 0.81 5.76
CA ALA A 246 -10.89 0.64 4.56
C ALA A 246 -10.72 -0.85 4.17
N GLU A 247 -10.47 -1.73 5.13
CA GLU A 247 -10.47 -3.17 4.90
C GLU A 247 -11.81 -3.65 4.32
N SER A 248 -12.92 -3.16 4.88
CA SER A 248 -14.26 -3.51 4.42
C SER A 248 -14.54 -3.00 3.01
N LEU A 249 -14.11 -1.77 2.69
CA LEU A 249 -14.16 -1.22 1.34
C LEU A 249 -13.35 -2.08 0.35
N ALA A 250 -12.11 -2.40 0.71
CA ALA A 250 -11.24 -3.18 -0.15
C ALA A 250 -11.76 -4.62 -0.36
N ARG A 251 -12.38 -5.24 0.66
CA ARG A 251 -13.10 -6.52 0.52
C ARG A 251 -14.31 -6.41 -0.40
N ALA A 252 -15.07 -5.32 -0.33
CA ALA A 252 -16.21 -5.12 -1.23
C ALA A 252 -15.75 -4.95 -2.70
N VAL A 253 -14.65 -4.24 -2.92
CA VAL A 253 -13.99 -4.15 -4.24
C VAL A 253 -13.55 -5.52 -4.73
N ALA A 254 -12.88 -6.31 -3.89
CA ALA A 254 -12.45 -7.67 -4.24
C ALA A 254 -13.63 -8.65 -4.45
N SER A 255 -14.80 -8.37 -3.87
CA SER A 255 -16.04 -9.14 -4.06
C SER A 255 -16.76 -8.81 -5.37
N SER A 256 -16.49 -7.64 -5.96
CA SER A 256 -17.07 -7.22 -7.23
C SER A 256 -16.44 -8.00 -8.38
N ARG A 257 -17.25 -8.79 -9.09
CA ARG A 257 -16.80 -9.58 -10.25
C ARG A 257 -16.24 -8.67 -11.35
N PHE A 258 -16.89 -7.54 -11.60
CA PHE A 258 -16.45 -6.57 -12.59
C PHE A 258 -15.06 -6.01 -12.23
N LEU A 259 -14.91 -5.46 -11.01
CA LEU A 259 -13.64 -4.86 -10.59
C LEU A 259 -12.52 -5.89 -10.59
N ARG A 260 -12.76 -7.06 -10.01
CA ARG A 260 -11.76 -8.13 -9.95
C ARG A 260 -11.18 -8.52 -11.32
N ASN A 261 -12.00 -8.46 -12.37
CA ASN A 261 -11.58 -8.77 -13.72
C ASN A 261 -10.87 -7.60 -14.42
N ARG A 262 -11.13 -6.36 -14.00
CA ARG A 262 -10.68 -5.14 -14.70
C ARG A 262 -9.54 -4.39 -14.00
N ILE A 263 -9.34 -4.60 -12.71
CA ILE A 263 -8.26 -3.98 -11.93
C ILE A 263 -7.31 -5.03 -11.35
N ASP A 264 -6.03 -4.67 -11.23
CA ASP A 264 -4.96 -5.55 -10.76
C ASP A 264 -4.88 -5.61 -9.22
N GLY A 265 -5.28 -4.52 -8.56
CA GLY A 265 -5.25 -4.39 -7.11
C GLY A 265 -5.75 -3.02 -6.68
N ILE A 266 -5.86 -2.84 -5.36
CA ILE A 266 -6.24 -1.57 -4.73
C ILE A 266 -5.35 -1.27 -3.52
N SER A 267 -4.93 -0.01 -3.38
CA SER A 267 -4.31 0.51 -2.14
C SER A 267 -5.14 1.66 -1.60
N ILE A 268 -5.50 1.59 -0.31
CA ILE A 268 -6.27 2.62 0.39
C ILE A 268 -5.37 3.25 1.46
N GLY A 269 -5.00 4.50 1.26
CA GLY A 269 -4.28 5.34 2.19
C GLY A 269 -5.21 5.96 3.23
N ILE A 270 -4.81 5.89 4.49
CA ILE A 270 -5.55 6.42 5.64
C ILE A 270 -4.59 7.27 6.44
N THR A 271 -5.00 8.48 6.76
CA THR A 271 -4.20 9.36 7.61
C THR A 271 -5.07 10.22 8.51
N SER A 272 -4.48 10.65 9.62
CA SER A 272 -5.05 11.65 10.53
C SER A 272 -4.77 13.09 10.11
N ASP A 273 -3.94 13.33 9.09
CA ASP A 273 -3.50 14.66 8.66
C ASP A 273 -3.93 14.90 7.21
N SER A 274 -4.53 16.04 6.91
CA SER A 274 -4.99 16.38 5.55
C SER A 274 -3.84 16.53 4.56
N ARG A 275 -2.65 16.95 5.02
CA ARG A 275 -1.46 17.11 4.18
C ARG A 275 -0.81 15.78 3.83
N ALA A 276 -1.14 14.73 4.57
CA ALA A 276 -0.61 13.41 4.30
C ALA A 276 -1.46 12.73 3.23
N ALA A 277 -0.79 12.09 2.28
CA ALA A 277 -1.46 11.35 1.22
C ALA A 277 -0.78 9.98 1.04
N PRO A 278 -1.01 9.02 1.96
CA PRO A 278 -0.38 7.70 1.92
C PRO A 278 -0.62 6.92 0.62
N GLY A 279 -1.74 7.12 -0.05
CA GLY A 279 -2.04 6.56 -1.35
C GLY A 279 -1.25 7.27 -2.44
N LEU A 280 -1.20 8.60 -2.41
CA LEU A 280 -0.39 9.36 -3.37
C LEU A 280 1.11 9.05 -3.26
N GLU A 281 1.62 8.80 -2.06
CA GLU A 281 2.96 8.27 -1.84
C GLU A 281 3.15 6.91 -2.56
N ALA A 282 2.17 6.00 -2.51
CA ALA A 282 2.23 4.75 -3.28
C ALA A 282 2.25 4.99 -4.80
N CYS A 283 1.56 6.03 -5.29
CA CYS A 283 1.64 6.42 -6.70
C CYS A 283 3.05 6.88 -7.05
N MET A 284 3.66 7.70 -6.19
CA MET A 284 5.02 8.19 -6.37
C MET A 284 6.04 7.06 -6.32
N ASP A 285 5.93 6.12 -5.38
CA ASP A 285 6.79 4.94 -5.30
C ASP A 285 6.71 4.11 -6.59
N ALA A 286 5.51 3.89 -7.11
CA ALA A 286 5.29 3.16 -8.37
C ALA A 286 5.88 3.90 -9.58
N VAL A 287 5.74 5.23 -9.66
CA VAL A 287 6.27 6.07 -10.75
C VAL A 287 7.79 6.21 -10.68
N ALA A 288 8.33 6.38 -9.48
CA ALA A 288 9.75 6.52 -9.23
C ALA A 288 10.51 5.19 -9.38
N ARG A 289 9.79 4.06 -9.38
CA ARG A 289 10.34 2.73 -9.65
C ARG A 289 11.17 2.75 -10.93
N SER A 290 12.42 2.26 -10.87
CA SER A 290 13.35 2.25 -12.00
C SER A 290 13.66 3.62 -12.63
N SER A 291 13.43 4.74 -11.94
CA SER A 291 13.81 6.08 -12.44
C SER A 291 15.30 6.19 -12.81
N LYS A 292 16.18 5.54 -12.04
CA LYS A 292 17.61 5.45 -12.35
C LYS A 292 17.87 4.70 -13.66
N GLU A 293 17.18 3.59 -13.89
CA GLU A 293 17.31 2.79 -15.12
C GLU A 293 16.90 3.61 -16.34
N ARG A 294 15.75 4.30 -16.25
CA ARG A 294 15.24 5.18 -17.31
C ARG A 294 16.22 6.30 -17.69
N ARG A 295 16.81 6.97 -16.69
CA ARG A 295 17.82 8.01 -16.91
C ARG A 295 19.10 7.49 -17.60
N VAL A 296 19.52 6.27 -17.31
CA VAL A 296 20.70 5.68 -17.98
C VAL A 296 20.38 5.37 -19.44
N THR A 297 19.20 4.85 -19.71
CA THR A 297 18.75 4.54 -21.08
C THR A 297 18.58 5.81 -21.91
N SER A 298 18.01 6.89 -21.37
CA SER A 298 17.85 8.15 -22.11
C SER A 298 19.18 8.74 -22.56
N ILE A 299 20.21 8.68 -21.71
CA ILE A 299 21.57 9.10 -22.06
C ILE A 299 22.13 8.25 -23.20
N THR A 300 21.88 6.93 -23.17
CA THR A 300 22.40 6.00 -24.18
C THR A 300 21.72 6.17 -25.54
N GLU A 301 20.41 6.41 -25.57
CA GLU A 301 19.63 6.57 -26.80
C GLU A 301 19.95 7.83 -27.57
N SER A 302 20.39 8.89 -26.90
CA SER A 302 20.86 10.12 -27.57
C SER A 302 22.00 9.86 -28.58
N GLN A 303 22.63 8.68 -28.52
CA GLN A 303 23.74 8.30 -29.40
C GLN A 303 23.37 7.27 -30.48
N SER A 304 22.18 6.67 -30.45
CA SER A 304 21.80 5.57 -31.36
C SER A 304 20.46 5.79 -32.06
N SER A 305 20.41 6.77 -32.96
CA SER A 305 19.21 7.10 -33.75
C SER A 305 19.12 6.25 -35.02
N SER A 306 18.89 4.94 -34.91
CA SER A 306 18.44 4.12 -36.03
C SER A 306 18.07 2.73 -35.54
N MET A 307 16.79 2.37 -35.68
CA MET A 307 16.31 1.11 -36.28
C MET A 307 14.99 0.59 -35.67
N ASP A 308 14.19 0.10 -36.62
CA ASP A 308 13.13 -0.90 -36.57
C ASP A 308 11.83 -0.57 -35.81
N ALA A 309 10.88 -0.08 -36.61
CA ALA A 309 9.45 -0.08 -36.36
C ALA A 309 8.89 -1.49 -36.59
N ASN A 310 9.00 -2.38 -35.60
CA ASN A 310 8.21 -3.60 -35.60
C ASN A 310 7.03 -3.47 -34.64
N ASN A 311 5.86 -3.86 -35.15
CA ASN A 311 4.52 -3.38 -34.80
C ASN A 311 3.96 -4.00 -33.52
N ASN A 312 3.86 -3.21 -32.45
CA ASN A 312 2.86 -3.48 -31.41
C ASN A 312 2.23 -2.15 -30.98
N ALA A 313 0.92 -1.99 -31.16
CA ALA A 313 0.23 -0.70 -31.05
C ALA A 313 0.19 -0.16 -29.61
N SER A 314 0.17 -1.04 -28.61
CA SER A 314 0.27 -0.65 -27.18
C SER A 314 1.68 -0.18 -26.83
N LEU A 315 2.71 -0.82 -27.42
CA LEU A 315 4.12 -0.45 -27.21
C LEU A 315 4.54 0.78 -28.03
N SER A 316 3.88 1.06 -29.16
CA SER A 316 4.16 2.27 -29.95
C SER A 316 3.77 3.54 -29.17
N ARG A 317 2.69 3.50 -28.37
CA ARG A 317 2.34 4.59 -27.45
C ARG A 317 3.47 4.86 -26.45
N LEU A 318 4.04 3.81 -25.85
CA LEU A 318 5.21 3.97 -24.97
C LEU A 318 6.44 4.54 -25.70
N ARG A 319 6.64 4.17 -26.97
CA ARG A 319 7.76 4.62 -27.80
C ARG A 319 7.68 6.09 -28.22
N SER A 320 6.46 6.63 -28.29
CA SER A 320 6.24 8.06 -28.55
C SER A 320 6.61 8.97 -27.37
N ARG A 321 6.70 8.40 -26.16
CA ARG A 321 6.99 9.15 -24.93
C ARG A 321 8.49 9.21 -24.68
N SER A 322 8.92 10.20 -23.89
CA SER A 322 10.32 10.26 -23.44
C SER A 322 10.67 9.01 -22.63
N PRO A 323 11.81 8.35 -22.90
CA PRO A 323 12.28 7.20 -22.11
C PRO A 323 12.51 7.56 -20.63
N GLU A 324 12.64 8.83 -20.28
CA GLU A 324 12.81 9.30 -18.90
C GLU A 324 11.52 9.24 -18.07
N ARG A 325 10.37 9.37 -18.74
CA ARG A 325 9.06 9.34 -18.08
C ARG A 325 8.68 7.92 -17.70
N SER A 326 7.93 7.80 -16.60
CA SER A 326 7.39 6.52 -16.17
C SER A 326 6.46 5.94 -17.24
N PRO A 327 6.46 4.60 -17.43
CA PRO A 327 5.48 3.91 -18.27
C PRO A 327 4.07 3.86 -17.63
N ILE A 328 3.91 4.41 -16.44
CA ILE A 328 2.65 4.46 -15.70
C ILE A 328 2.06 5.86 -15.85
N SER A 329 0.80 5.94 -16.25
CA SER A 329 0.01 7.18 -16.23
C SER A 329 -0.86 7.21 -14.98
N ILE A 330 -1.02 8.39 -14.39
CA ILE A 330 -1.91 8.60 -13.25
C ILE A 330 -3.17 9.27 -13.78
N VAL A 331 -4.32 8.71 -13.45
CA VAL A 331 -5.62 9.20 -13.86
C VAL A 331 -6.39 9.62 -12.62
N VAL A 332 -6.82 10.87 -12.58
CA VAL A 332 -7.52 11.47 -11.45
C VAL A 332 -8.98 11.69 -11.84
N CYS A 333 -9.92 11.37 -10.93
CA CYS A 333 -11.35 11.52 -11.20
C CYS A 333 -11.77 12.98 -11.38
N LYS A 334 -11.28 13.89 -10.52
CA LYS A 334 -11.51 15.34 -10.60
C LYS A 334 -10.18 16.09 -10.45
N PRO A 335 -10.00 17.25 -11.10
CA PRO A 335 -8.77 18.04 -10.94
C PRO A 335 -8.48 18.36 -9.47
N ASP A 336 -9.52 18.73 -8.71
CA ASP A 336 -9.42 19.14 -7.31
C ASP A 336 -9.11 17.96 -6.36
N ASP A 337 -9.21 16.70 -6.81
CA ASP A 337 -8.93 15.54 -5.96
C ASP A 337 -7.45 15.47 -5.57
N MET A 338 -6.55 16.13 -6.31
CA MET A 338 -5.13 16.21 -6.01
C MET A 338 -4.75 17.42 -5.17
N ASP A 339 -5.54 18.49 -5.24
CA ASP A 339 -5.20 19.76 -4.62
C ASP A 339 -5.51 19.75 -3.12
N ASP A 340 -4.60 20.29 -2.33
CA ASP A 340 -4.83 20.58 -0.91
C ASP A 340 -5.82 21.76 -0.80
N THR A 341 -7.11 21.46 -0.91
CA THR A 341 -8.17 22.48 -1.01
C THR A 341 -8.35 23.33 0.24
N ASN A 342 -7.73 22.99 1.38
CA ASN A 342 -8.03 23.66 2.64
C ASN A 342 -6.78 24.04 3.44
N GLY A 343 -6.31 25.26 3.17
CA GLY A 343 -5.92 26.18 4.23
C GLY A 343 -4.44 26.19 4.60
N HIS A 344 -3.86 27.39 4.50
CA HIS A 344 -2.60 27.75 5.16
C HIS A 344 -2.74 27.65 6.69
N THR A 345 -2.85 26.45 7.25
CA THR A 345 -2.74 26.23 8.69
C THR A 345 -1.26 26.31 9.08
N HIS A 346 -0.83 27.56 9.31
CA HIS A 346 0.47 27.86 9.89
C HIS A 346 0.54 27.22 11.29
N HIS A 347 1.49 26.29 11.46
CA HIS A 347 1.87 25.69 12.74
C HIS A 347 0.94 24.59 13.31
N HIS A 348 0.79 23.48 12.58
CA HIS A 348 0.45 22.23 13.25
C HIS A 348 1.61 21.82 14.17
N HIS A 349 1.44 22.08 15.48
CA HIS A 349 2.25 21.47 16.52
C HIS A 349 2.34 19.96 16.28
N SER A 350 3.51 19.38 16.56
CA SER A 350 3.95 18.00 16.27
C SER A 350 3.03 16.91 16.87
N CYS A 351 1.79 16.83 16.41
CA CYS A 351 0.92 15.72 16.72
C CYS A 351 1.49 14.48 16.03
N LYS A 352 1.47 13.35 16.73
CA LYS A 352 1.92 12.07 16.18
C LYS A 352 1.03 11.73 14.99
N LEU A 353 1.61 11.87 13.80
CA LEU A 353 0.98 11.52 12.54
C LEU A 353 0.64 10.02 12.54
N LEU A 354 -0.63 9.70 12.36
CA LEU A 354 -1.11 8.34 12.18
C LEU A 354 -1.35 8.12 10.70
N GLN A 355 -0.65 7.13 10.14
CA GLN A 355 -0.79 6.74 8.75
C GLN A 355 -0.84 5.22 8.65
N SER A 356 -1.69 4.74 7.75
CA SER A 356 -1.75 3.33 7.38
C SER A 356 -2.15 3.19 5.92
N ARG A 357 -1.70 2.11 5.30
CA ARG A 357 -2.04 1.74 3.92
C ARG A 357 -2.62 0.33 3.94
N VAL A 358 -3.85 0.19 3.48
CA VAL A 358 -4.50 -1.11 3.29
C VAL A 358 -4.35 -1.47 1.82
N THR A 359 -3.59 -2.53 1.54
CA THR A 359 -3.39 -3.01 0.18
C THR A 359 -4.08 -4.34 0.02
N VAL A 360 -4.88 -4.46 -1.05
CA VAL A 360 -5.53 -5.71 -1.44
C VAL A 360 -5.12 -6.05 -2.86
N GLU A 361 -4.64 -7.29 -3.01
CA GLU A 361 -4.31 -7.91 -4.28
C GLU A 361 -5.16 -9.16 -4.48
N TRP A 362 -5.51 -9.45 -5.73
CA TRP A 362 -6.15 -10.71 -6.10
C TRP A 362 -5.45 -11.33 -7.29
N ASN A 363 -5.61 -12.65 -7.42
CA ASN A 363 -5.09 -13.44 -8.52
C ASN A 363 -3.55 -13.39 -8.62
N GLY A 364 -2.85 -13.13 -7.51
CA GLY A 364 -1.40 -13.05 -7.47
C GLY A 364 -0.81 -11.90 -8.29
N LYS A 365 -1.63 -10.91 -8.68
CA LYS A 365 -1.17 -9.72 -9.42
C LYS A 365 -0.41 -8.73 -8.55
N GLY A 366 -0.26 -9.02 -7.25
CA GLY A 366 0.61 -8.30 -6.33
C GLY A 366 0.13 -6.87 -6.00
N ASP A 367 0.97 -6.14 -5.27
CA ASP A 367 0.77 -4.75 -4.87
C ASP A 367 1.18 -3.74 -5.96
N TYR A 368 1.16 -2.44 -5.62
CA TYR A 368 1.62 -1.36 -6.51
C TYR A 368 3.08 -1.52 -6.93
N ASN A 369 3.94 -2.16 -6.12
CA ASN A 369 5.33 -2.43 -6.49
C ASN A 369 5.38 -3.45 -7.63
N THR A 370 4.69 -4.59 -7.48
CA THR A 370 4.67 -5.60 -8.55
C THR A 370 4.00 -5.08 -9.82
N PHE A 371 2.97 -4.23 -9.70
CA PHE A 371 2.35 -3.53 -10.82
C PHE A 371 3.37 -2.65 -11.55
N SER A 372 4.16 -1.88 -10.80
CA SER A 372 5.22 -1.04 -11.37
C SER A 372 6.33 -1.85 -12.04
N ASP A 373 6.70 -2.99 -11.47
CA ASP A 373 7.71 -3.89 -12.06
C ASP A 373 7.22 -4.49 -13.39
N ARG A 374 5.93 -4.82 -13.51
CA ARG A 374 5.30 -5.25 -14.77
C ARG A 374 5.26 -4.13 -15.80
N ALA A 375 4.86 -2.92 -15.40
CA ALA A 375 4.86 -1.75 -16.29
C ALA A 375 6.29 -1.45 -16.80
N MET A 376 7.29 -1.59 -15.93
CA MET A 376 8.71 -1.46 -16.32
C MET A 376 9.18 -2.59 -17.23
N GLN A 377 8.65 -3.81 -17.09
CA GLN A 377 8.95 -4.89 -18.03
C GLN A 377 8.46 -4.55 -19.44
N ASP A 378 7.25 -4.00 -19.57
CA ASP A 378 6.73 -3.53 -20.86
C ASP A 378 7.59 -2.39 -21.42
N TRP A 379 7.98 -1.43 -20.57
CA TRP A 379 8.90 -0.36 -20.95
C TRP A 379 10.25 -0.91 -21.46
N ARG A 380 10.86 -1.88 -20.76
CA ARG A 380 12.12 -2.52 -21.19
C ARG A 380 11.98 -3.23 -22.53
N ARG A 381 10.82 -3.81 -22.85
CA ARG A 381 10.58 -4.41 -24.16
C ARG A 381 10.60 -3.37 -25.29
N VAL A 382 10.27 -2.12 -25.00
CA VAL A 382 10.32 -1.02 -25.98
C VAL A 382 11.72 -0.44 -26.11
N TRP A 383 12.39 -0.18 -24.98
CA TRP A 383 13.61 0.63 -24.95
C TRP A 383 14.90 -0.17 -24.73
N SER A 384 14.84 -1.38 -24.18
CA SER A 384 16.03 -2.19 -23.85
C SER A 384 16.42 -3.22 -24.93
N THR A 385 15.81 -3.17 -26.11
CA THR A 385 15.97 -4.17 -27.19
C THR A 385 17.38 -4.27 -27.76
N ASN A 386 18.25 -3.27 -27.53
CA ASN A 386 19.59 -3.22 -28.15
C ASN A 386 20.76 -3.70 -27.28
N VAL A 387 20.56 -4.01 -25.99
CA VAL A 387 21.70 -4.36 -25.11
C VAL A 387 22.04 -5.86 -25.15
N GLN A 388 21.09 -6.74 -25.44
CA GLN A 388 21.33 -8.19 -25.35
C GLN A 388 22.01 -8.82 -26.58
N ASN A 389 21.98 -8.19 -27.75
CA ASN A 389 22.52 -8.81 -28.97
C ASN A 389 24.01 -8.50 -29.25
N LYS A 390 24.69 -7.73 -28.39
CA LYS A 390 26.16 -7.51 -28.50
C LYS A 390 27.00 -8.48 -27.67
N SER A 391 26.50 -9.67 -27.36
CA SER A 391 27.28 -10.74 -26.70
C SER A 391 27.87 -11.77 -27.66
N GLY A 392 28.33 -11.32 -28.83
CA GLY A 392 29.24 -12.12 -29.67
C GLY A 392 30.66 -12.21 -29.09
N GLU A 393 31.02 -11.32 -28.16
CA GLU A 393 32.21 -11.52 -27.33
C GLU A 393 31.82 -12.16 -25.99
N PRO A 394 32.42 -13.32 -25.64
CA PRO A 394 32.27 -13.89 -24.32
C PRO A 394 32.94 -12.90 -23.34
N LYS A 395 32.16 -11.99 -22.76
CA LYS A 395 32.57 -11.24 -21.57
C LYS A 395 33.04 -12.28 -20.58
N ARG A 396 34.36 -12.28 -20.30
CA ARG A 396 35.00 -13.13 -19.29
C ARG A 396 34.07 -13.17 -18.10
N ARG A 397 33.48 -14.35 -17.85
CA ARG A 397 32.68 -14.62 -16.67
C ARG A 397 33.61 -14.35 -15.49
N VAL A 398 33.55 -13.15 -14.92
CA VAL A 398 33.90 -12.99 -13.52
C VAL A 398 33.00 -13.98 -12.81
N PRO A 399 33.54 -14.95 -12.05
CA PRO A 399 32.74 -15.91 -11.32
C PRO A 399 31.72 -15.14 -10.49
N ARG A 400 30.46 -15.15 -10.92
CA ARG A 400 29.36 -14.81 -10.05
C ARG A 400 29.36 -15.94 -9.03
N LEU A 401 29.96 -15.67 -7.87
CA LEU A 401 29.69 -16.45 -6.67
C LEU A 401 28.18 -16.57 -6.60
N SER A 402 27.69 -17.80 -6.68
CA SER A 402 26.30 -18.13 -6.50
C SER A 402 25.85 -17.47 -5.21
N ARG A 403 24.92 -16.52 -5.33
CA ARG A 403 24.17 -16.00 -4.21
C ARG A 403 23.35 -17.16 -3.68
N ASN A 404 23.97 -17.96 -2.81
CA ASN A 404 23.26 -18.90 -1.98
C ASN A 404 22.29 -18.07 -1.17
N GLU A 405 21.00 -18.31 -1.38
CA GLU A 405 19.94 -18.00 -0.43
C GLU A 405 20.20 -18.87 0.81
N TYR A 406 21.18 -18.46 1.61
CA TYR A 406 21.26 -18.84 3.01
C TYR A 406 20.36 -17.90 3.80
N GLU A 407 19.67 -18.54 4.73
CA GLU A 407 18.85 -17.96 5.77
C GLU A 407 19.42 -16.64 6.31
N ASP A 408 18.52 -15.67 6.37
CA ASP A 408 18.64 -14.37 7.03
C ASP A 408 18.91 -14.56 8.54
N ASP A 409 20.14 -14.92 8.87
CA ASP A 409 20.73 -14.72 10.20
C ASP A 409 21.57 -13.43 10.14
N GLY A 410 20.90 -12.31 10.42
CA GLY A 410 21.44 -11.18 11.19
C GLY A 410 22.88 -10.74 10.92
N THR A 411 23.33 -10.69 9.66
CA THR A 411 24.66 -10.17 9.34
C THR A 411 24.58 -8.67 9.09
N LEU A 412 24.99 -7.94 10.13
CA LEU A 412 25.28 -6.51 10.20
C LEU A 412 26.11 -6.02 9.00
N ASP A 413 25.44 -5.72 7.89
CA ASP A 413 25.97 -4.89 6.83
C ASP A 413 25.98 -3.43 7.30
N GLU A 414 26.93 -3.09 8.18
CA GLU A 414 27.46 -1.73 8.30
C GLU A 414 28.82 -1.67 9.04
N PRO A 415 29.90 -2.29 8.52
CA PRO A 415 31.21 -2.21 9.15
C PRO A 415 31.76 -0.77 9.18
N VAL A 416 31.42 0.06 8.18
CA VAL A 416 31.94 1.44 8.08
C VAL A 416 31.29 2.36 9.13
N SER A 417 29.98 2.22 9.35
CA SER A 417 29.22 3.01 10.33
C SER A 417 29.65 2.66 11.76
N THR A 418 29.81 1.37 12.06
CA THR A 418 30.22 0.89 13.39
C THR A 418 31.66 1.31 13.73
N ILE A 419 32.58 1.26 12.76
CA ILE A 419 33.96 1.71 12.95
C ILE A 419 34.01 3.22 13.19
N MET A 420 33.23 4.02 12.46
CA MET A 420 33.15 5.47 12.66
C MET A 420 32.61 5.83 14.06
N VAL A 421 31.57 5.15 14.52
CA VAL A 421 31.04 5.32 15.88
C VAL A 421 32.08 4.92 16.94
N ALA A 422 32.78 3.81 16.74
CA ALA A 422 33.84 3.38 17.67
C ALA A 422 34.99 4.40 17.75
N VAL A 423 35.45 4.92 16.62
CA VAL A 423 36.49 5.96 16.57
C VAL A 423 36.02 7.23 17.27
N PHE A 424 34.77 7.64 17.07
CA PHE A 424 34.19 8.79 17.75
C PHE A 424 34.14 8.62 19.28
N VAL A 425 33.66 7.46 19.75
CA VAL A 425 33.57 7.15 21.19
C VAL A 425 34.96 7.11 21.84
N ILE A 426 35.96 6.52 21.17
CA ILE A 426 37.34 6.51 21.65
C ILE A 426 37.90 7.94 21.74
N GLY A 427 37.62 8.79 20.73
CA GLY A 427 38.03 10.19 20.74
C GLY A 427 37.43 10.99 21.91
N VAL A 428 36.13 10.79 22.18
CA VAL A 428 35.44 11.44 23.31
C VAL A 428 36.01 10.96 24.65
N ALA A 429 36.21 9.66 24.83
CA ALA A 429 36.78 9.11 26.06
C ALA A 429 38.20 9.63 26.31
N TRP A 430 39.03 9.69 25.27
CA TRP A 430 40.39 10.24 25.37
C TRP A 430 40.39 11.74 25.71
N TYR A 431 39.50 12.52 25.09
CA TYR A 431 39.32 13.93 25.42
C TYR A 431 38.89 14.14 26.88
N LEU A 432 37.87 13.40 27.33
CA LEU A 432 37.39 13.46 28.71
C LEU A 432 38.47 13.05 29.71
N TRP A 433 39.26 12.01 29.40
CA TRP A 433 40.39 11.61 30.23
C TRP A 433 41.41 12.74 30.36
N ASN A 434 41.83 13.37 29.26
CA ASN A 434 42.80 14.46 29.30
C ASN A 434 42.28 15.73 29.99
N CYS A 435 40.98 16.03 29.89
CA CYS A 435 40.40 17.21 30.53
C CYS A 435 40.16 17.02 32.03
N TYR A 436 39.85 15.79 32.46
CA TYR A 436 39.38 15.52 33.82
C TYR A 436 40.26 14.54 34.63
N SER A 437 41.38 14.05 34.08
CA SER A 437 42.27 13.12 34.79
C SER A 437 42.69 13.68 36.14
N ASP A 438 43.09 14.94 36.18
CA ASP A 438 43.63 15.56 37.40
C ASP A 438 42.55 15.66 38.48
N HIS A 439 41.30 15.90 38.07
CA HIS A 439 40.16 15.97 38.98
C HIS A 439 39.74 14.60 39.50
N LEU A 440 39.82 13.56 38.65
CA LEU A 440 39.55 12.17 39.04
C LEU A 440 40.63 11.62 39.97
N TYR A 441 41.90 11.95 39.72
CA TYR A 441 42.99 11.61 40.63
C TYR A 441 42.85 12.32 41.98
N ALA A 442 42.48 13.60 41.98
CA ALA A 442 42.23 14.33 43.22
C ALA A 442 41.10 13.69 44.05
N MET A 443 40.00 13.26 43.42
CA MET A 443 38.93 12.56 44.14
C MET A 443 39.35 11.18 44.65
N ALA A 444 40.08 10.40 43.84
CA ALA A 444 40.51 9.05 44.23
C ALA A 444 41.49 9.07 45.42
N PHE A 445 42.33 10.11 45.54
CA PHE A 445 43.27 10.24 46.66
C PHE A 445 42.69 10.93 47.90
N CYS A 446 41.68 11.80 47.76
CA CYS A 446 41.01 12.40 48.91
C CYS A 446 40.24 11.38 49.77
N ASP A 447 39.69 10.33 49.16
CA ASP A 447 38.96 9.30 49.92
C ASP A 447 39.87 8.38 50.75
N THR A 448 41.14 8.21 50.35
CA THR A 448 42.10 7.40 51.11
C THR A 448 42.58 8.06 52.41
N GLU A 449 42.65 9.39 52.47
CA GLU A 449 43.03 10.09 53.71
C GLU A 449 41.91 10.14 54.76
N GLN A 450 40.64 9.94 54.37
CA GLN A 450 39.53 9.85 55.32
C GLN A 450 39.36 8.46 55.95
N GLN A 451 40.01 7.42 55.41
CA GLN A 451 40.00 6.08 56.03
C GLN A 451 41.14 5.82 57.01
N GLU A 452 42.17 6.68 57.03
CA GLU A 452 43.33 6.54 57.94
C GLU A 452 43.25 7.46 59.19
N LYS A 453 42.11 8.16 59.36
CA LYS A 453 41.70 8.83 60.60
C LYS A 453 40.48 8.15 61.18
#